data_AF-A0AB39SU77-F1
#
_entry.id   AF-A0AB39SU77-F1
#
_cell.length_a   1.000
_cell.length_b   1.000
_cell.length_c   1.000
_cell.angle_alpha   90.00
_cell.angle_beta   90.00
_cell.angle_gamma   90.00
#
_symmetry.space_group_name_H-M   'P 1'
#
loop_
_entity.id
_entity.type
_entity.pdbx_description
1 polymer ?
#
loop_
_entity_poly.entity_id
_entity_poly.type
_entity_poly.pdbx_seq_one_letter_code
_entity_poly.pdbx_strand_id
1 'polypeptide(L)'
;MLRGVWRAAVTAHVVAVFGQPVFAGVYLSGDFDGLGMHGTGADVVTSLCLVQLVVAIVVWARLRRSWPFFVTLGLAVAETVQYFAGAAGALWLHIPLGVFTVAAVVVLFTAVWLRPLERREAVDA
;
A
#
# COMPACT_ATOMS: atom_id res chain seq x y z
N MET A 1 -16.76 -5.95 -12.18
CA MET A 1 -15.77 -6.83 -11.51
C MET A 1 -14.44 -6.13 -11.23
N LEU A 2 -13.68 -5.68 -12.24
CA LEU A 2 -12.32 -5.12 -12.06
C LEU A 2 -12.23 -3.93 -11.09
N ARG A 3 -13.19 -2.99 -11.13
CA ARG A 3 -13.29 -1.89 -10.17
C ARG A 3 -13.48 -2.38 -8.73
N GLY A 4 -14.25 -3.45 -8.53
CA GLY A 4 -14.48 -4.05 -7.21
C GLY A 4 -13.22 -4.72 -6.67
N VAL A 5 -12.51 -5.47 -7.52
CA VAL A 5 -11.23 -6.12 -7.17
C VAL A 5 -10.19 -5.06 -6.77
N TRP A 6 -10.07 -3.99 -7.55
CA TRP A 6 -9.18 -2.87 -7.23
C TRP A 6 -9.52 -2.21 -5.88
N ARG A 7 -10.80 -1.91 -5.63
CA ARG A 7 -11.24 -1.37 -4.33
C ARG A 7 -10.94 -2.33 -3.18
N ALA A 8 -11.16 -3.62 -3.36
CA ALA A 8 -10.91 -4.63 -2.34
C ALA A 8 -9.41 -4.71 -2.00
N ALA A 9 -8.54 -4.72 -3.02
CA ALA A 9 -7.09 -4.73 -2.83
C ALA A 9 -6.61 -3.50 -2.02
N VAL A 10 -7.03 -2.29 -2.44
CA VAL A 10 -6.67 -1.04 -1.74
C VAL A 10 -7.25 -0.97 -0.33
N THR A 11 -8.44 -1.51 -0.11
CA THR A 11 -9.06 -1.55 1.23
C THR A 11 -8.31 -2.52 2.14
N ALA A 12 -7.95 -3.71 1.66
CA ALA A 12 -7.14 -4.65 2.44
C ALA A 12 -5.76 -4.06 2.76
N HIS A 13 -5.13 -3.42 1.78
CA HIS A 13 -3.82 -2.79 1.93
C HIS A 13 -3.85 -1.67 2.96
N VAL A 14 -4.83 -0.77 2.92
CA VAL A 14 -4.94 0.32 3.90
C VAL A 14 -5.18 -0.20 5.31
N VAL A 15 -6.03 -1.22 5.49
CA VAL A 15 -6.27 -1.83 6.81
C VAL A 15 -4.99 -2.44 7.38
N ALA A 16 -4.25 -3.20 6.57
CA ALA A 16 -3.00 -3.82 7.00
C ALA A 16 -1.94 -2.77 7.36
N VAL A 17 -1.75 -1.73 6.53
CA VAL A 17 -0.73 -0.71 6.77
C VAL A 17 -1.05 0.16 7.98
N PHE A 18 -2.32 0.39 8.31
CA PHE A 18 -2.72 1.06 9.56
C PHE A 18 -2.45 0.23 10.82
N GLY A 19 -2.41 -1.10 10.71
CA GLY A 19 -2.05 -1.97 11.82
C GLY A 19 -0.56 -1.86 12.18
N GLN A 20 0.31 -1.52 11.23
CA GLN A 20 1.76 -1.49 11.43
C GLN A 20 2.22 -0.55 12.56
N PRO A 21 1.75 0.71 12.66
CA PRO A 21 2.05 1.58 13.80
C PRO A 21 1.53 1.04 15.14
N VAL A 22 0.44 0.28 15.15
CA VAL A 22 -0.08 -0.33 16.38
C VAL A 22 0.88 -1.41 16.88
N PHE A 23 1.32 -2.32 16.02
CA PHE A 23 2.29 -3.36 16.39
C PHE A 23 3.65 -2.77 16.80
N ALA A 24 4.11 -1.73 16.07
CA ALA A 24 5.31 -0.99 16.46
C ALA A 24 5.12 -0.29 17.82
N GLY A 25 3.95 0.26 18.10
CA GLY A 25 3.61 0.87 19.38
C GLY A 25 3.63 -0.11 20.55
N VAL A 26 3.12 -1.34 20.34
CA VAL A 26 3.20 -2.44 21.32
C VAL A 26 4.65 -2.80 21.62
N TYR A 27 5.49 -2.90 20.60
CA TYR A 27 6.93 -3.10 20.79
C TYR A 27 7.57 -1.96 21.58
N LEU A 28 7.28 -0.71 21.23
CA LEU A 28 7.84 0.47 21.89
C LEU A 28 7.30 0.68 23.31
N SER A 29 6.18 0.05 23.69
CA SER A 29 5.68 0.05 25.07
C SER A 29 6.36 -1.00 25.96
N GLY A 30 7.28 -1.80 25.42
CA GLY A 30 8.06 -2.81 26.14
C GLY A 30 7.58 -4.25 25.95
N ASP A 31 6.50 -4.46 25.19
CA ASP A 31 6.04 -5.81 24.83
C ASP A 31 6.73 -6.28 23.55
N PHE A 32 7.77 -7.08 23.71
CA PHE A 32 8.62 -7.57 22.62
C PHE A 32 7.88 -8.44 21.60
N ASP A 33 6.73 -9.03 21.94
CA ASP A 33 5.91 -9.77 20.97
C ASP A 33 5.41 -8.85 19.85
N GLY A 34 5.25 -7.56 20.14
CA GLY A 34 4.93 -6.53 19.15
C GLY A 34 5.91 -6.46 17.99
N LEU A 35 7.18 -6.81 18.19
CA LEU A 35 8.19 -6.85 17.12
C LEU A 35 7.91 -8.00 16.13
N GLY A 36 7.54 -9.17 16.64
CA GLY A 36 7.13 -10.31 15.81
C GLY A 36 5.84 -10.01 15.04
N MET A 37 4.85 -9.43 15.71
CA MET A 37 3.60 -8.99 15.07
C MET A 37 3.85 -7.94 13.99
N HIS A 38 4.74 -6.99 14.25
CA HIS A 38 5.13 -5.96 13.29
C HIS A 38 5.79 -6.59 12.07
N GLY A 39 6.75 -7.50 12.26
CA GLY A 39 7.42 -8.25 11.19
C GLY A 39 6.45 -9.07 10.32
N THR A 40 5.61 -9.91 10.93
CA THR A 40 4.58 -10.66 10.18
C THR A 40 3.59 -9.73 9.48
N GLY A 41 3.23 -8.61 10.12
CA GLY A 41 2.38 -7.61 9.48
C GLY A 41 3.07 -6.93 8.30
N ALA A 42 4.40 -6.74 8.33
CA ALA A 42 5.17 -6.20 7.21
C ALA A 42 5.13 -7.17 6.02
N ASP A 43 5.26 -8.48 6.25
CA ASP A 43 5.09 -9.51 5.21
C ASP A 43 3.69 -9.43 4.56
N VAL A 44 2.65 -9.27 5.37
CA VAL A 44 1.27 -9.14 4.90
C VAL A 44 1.08 -7.86 4.09
N VAL A 45 1.57 -6.72 4.57
CA VAL A 45 1.49 -5.42 3.89
C VAL A 45 2.18 -5.49 2.53
N THR A 46 3.43 -5.97 2.49
CA THR A 46 4.20 -6.11 1.25
C THR A 46 3.51 -7.07 0.28
N SER A 47 3.01 -8.21 0.76
CA SER A 47 2.28 -9.17 -0.08
C SER A 47 1.01 -8.55 -0.69
N LEU A 48 0.25 -7.79 0.10
CA LEU A 48 -0.93 -7.06 -0.38
C LEU A 48 -0.56 -5.99 -1.41
N CYS A 49 0.54 -5.25 -1.21
CA CYS A 49 1.01 -4.26 -2.17
C CYS A 49 1.41 -4.90 -3.51
N LEU A 50 2.06 -6.08 -3.48
CA LEU A 50 2.40 -6.84 -4.70
C LEU A 50 1.15 -7.33 -5.43
N VAL A 51 0.16 -7.87 -4.71
CA VAL A 51 -1.15 -8.23 -5.30
C VAL A 51 -1.83 -7.00 -5.91
N GLN A 52 -1.84 -5.88 -5.19
CA GLN A 52 -2.37 -4.61 -5.67
C GLN A 52 -1.66 -4.14 -6.95
N LEU A 53 -0.34 -4.33 -7.05
CA LEU A 53 0.44 -3.99 -8.24
C LEU A 53 0.02 -4.83 -9.45
N VAL A 54 -0.18 -6.14 -9.27
CA VAL A 54 -0.71 -7.02 -10.30
C VAL A 54 -2.10 -6.56 -10.76
N VAL A 55 -2.99 -6.22 -9.81
CA VAL A 55 -4.32 -5.68 -10.15
C VAL A 55 -4.20 -4.36 -10.91
N ALA A 56 -3.26 -3.48 -10.53
CA ALA A 56 -3.02 -2.20 -11.20
C ALA A 56 -2.51 -2.38 -12.64
N ILE A 57 -1.67 -3.39 -12.90
CA ILE A 57 -1.26 -3.78 -14.27
C ILE A 57 -2.48 -4.21 -15.09
N VAL A 58 -3.37 -5.03 -14.53
CA VAL A 58 -4.60 -5.46 -15.20
C VAL A 58 -5.54 -4.27 -15.47
N VAL A 59 -5.67 -3.34 -14.53
CA VAL A 59 -6.42 -2.09 -14.70
C VAL A 59 -5.84 -1.26 -15.85
N TRP A 60 -4.52 -1.10 -15.91
CA TRP A 60 -3.87 -0.40 -17.02
C TRP A 60 -4.16 -1.10 -18.35
N ALA A 61 -3.94 -2.41 -18.45
CA ALA A 61 -4.15 -3.16 -19.68
C ALA A 61 -5.60 -3.07 -20.19
N ARG A 62 -6.60 -3.14 -19.29
CA ARG A 62 -8.03 -3.19 -19.67
C ARG A 62 -8.68 -1.83 -19.83
N LEU A 63 -8.29 -0.83 -19.03
CA LEU A 63 -8.93 0.49 -18.99
C LEU A 63 -8.05 1.61 -19.58
N ARG A 64 -6.81 1.28 -19.98
CA ARG A 64 -5.78 2.24 -20.46
C ARG A 64 -5.54 3.40 -19.49
N ARG A 65 -5.76 3.16 -18.20
CA ARG A 65 -5.45 4.10 -17.10
C ARG A 65 -4.18 3.63 -16.41
N SER A 66 -3.06 4.29 -16.69
CA SER A 66 -1.73 3.90 -16.16
C SER A 66 -1.46 4.43 -14.76
N TRP A 67 -2.17 5.46 -14.30
CA TRP A 67 -1.91 6.06 -12.99
C TRP A 67 -1.98 5.08 -11.80
N PRO A 68 -2.90 4.08 -11.73
CA PRO A 68 -2.94 3.15 -10.61
C PRO A 68 -1.66 2.30 -10.54
N PHE A 69 -1.08 1.98 -11.71
CA PHE A 69 0.18 1.25 -11.79
C PHE A 69 1.32 2.08 -11.22
N PHE A 70 1.51 3.32 -11.67
CA PHE A 70 2.64 4.14 -11.21
C PHE A 70 2.54 4.48 -9.71
N VAL A 71 1.33 4.75 -9.19
CA VAL A 71 1.13 4.99 -7.75
C VAL A 71 1.45 3.72 -6.95
N THR A 72 0.94 2.57 -7.37
CA THR A 72 1.20 1.31 -6.65
C THR A 72 2.66 0.87 -6.75
N LEU A 73 3.32 1.14 -7.88
CA LEU A 73 4.75 0.88 -8.03
C LEU A 73 5.56 1.75 -7.07
N GLY A 74 5.21 3.03 -6.92
CA GLY A 74 5.82 3.91 -5.92
C GLY A 74 5.64 3.40 -4.49
N LEU A 75 4.44 2.91 -4.15
CA LEU A 75 4.17 2.26 -2.86
C LEU A 75 5.01 1.00 -2.66
N ALA A 76 5.10 0.13 -3.66
CA ALA A 76 5.91 -1.09 -3.57
C ALA A 76 7.40 -0.78 -3.34
N VAL A 77 7.93 0.24 -4.01
CA VAL A 77 9.31 0.72 -3.77
C VAL A 77 9.45 1.28 -2.36
N ALA A 78 8.52 2.13 -1.92
CA ALA A 78 8.54 2.71 -0.57
C ALA A 78 8.49 1.61 0.51
N GLU A 79 7.61 0.64 0.37
CA GLU A 79 7.50 -0.50 1.30
C GLU A 79 8.72 -1.40 1.28
N THR A 80 9.34 -1.62 0.11
CA THR A 80 10.58 -2.40 0.01
C THR A 80 11.71 -1.71 0.76
N VAL A 81 11.91 -0.40 0.51
CA VAL A 81 12.88 0.40 1.27
C VAL A 81 12.55 0.36 2.75
N GLN A 82 11.26 0.38 3.08
CA GLN A 82 10.81 0.36 4.45
C GLN A 82 11.11 -0.96 5.18
N TYR A 83 10.88 -2.07 4.51
CA TYR A 83 11.15 -3.40 5.00
C TYR A 83 12.63 -3.55 5.36
N PHE A 84 13.52 -3.12 4.46
CA PHE A 84 14.97 -3.16 4.72
C PHE A 84 15.42 -2.16 5.78
N ALA A 85 14.85 -0.95 5.81
CA ALA A 85 15.15 0.03 6.85
C ALA A 85 14.74 -0.49 8.24
N GLY A 86 13.59 -1.17 8.35
CA GLY A 86 13.13 -1.83 9.56
C GLY A 86 14.04 -2.98 9.98
N ALA A 87 14.37 -3.88 9.06
CA ALA A 87 15.28 -5.01 9.32
C ALA A 87 16.69 -4.55 9.75
N ALA A 88 17.16 -3.41 9.24
CA ALA A 88 18.44 -2.82 9.61
C ALA A 88 18.38 -1.96 10.90
N GLY A 89 17.21 -1.77 11.50
CA GLY A 89 17.03 -0.90 12.66
C GLY A 89 17.25 0.60 12.37
N ALA A 90 17.16 1.02 11.10
CA ALA A 90 17.40 2.39 10.66
C ALA A 90 16.17 3.30 10.95
N LEU A 91 15.86 3.52 12.23
CA LEU A 91 14.63 4.19 12.68
C LEU A 91 14.43 5.60 12.11
N TRP A 92 15.51 6.34 11.88
CA TRP A 92 15.47 7.69 11.31
C TRP A 92 14.88 7.73 9.88
N LEU A 93 15.04 6.65 9.12
CA LEU A 93 14.43 6.47 7.81
C LEU A 93 13.10 5.72 7.94
N HIS A 94 13.09 4.68 8.78
CA HIS A 94 11.96 3.78 8.91
C HIS A 94 10.70 4.51 9.39
N ILE A 95 10.80 5.28 10.46
CA ILE A 95 9.61 5.95 11.03
C ILE A 95 9.03 7.00 10.06
N PRO A 96 9.80 7.97 9.52
CA PRO A 96 9.23 8.97 8.62
C PRO A 96 8.67 8.37 7.33
N LEU A 97 9.41 7.45 6.69
CA LEU A 97 8.94 6.80 5.47
C LEU A 97 7.68 5.96 5.74
N GLY A 98 7.55 5.36 6.92
CA GLY A 98 6.37 4.59 7.32
C GLY A 98 5.13 5.48 7.41
N VAL A 99 5.27 6.65 8.06
CA VAL A 99 4.20 7.67 8.13
C VAL A 99 3.78 8.14 6.73
N PHE A 100 4.74 8.44 5.86
CA PHE A 100 4.42 8.84 4.47
C PHE A 100 3.75 7.72 3.68
N THR A 101 4.15 6.47 3.89
CA THR A 101 3.54 5.29 3.24
C THR A 101 2.08 5.14 3.68
N VAL A 102 1.80 5.19 4.99
CA VAL A 102 0.43 5.14 5.52
C VAL A 102 -0.44 6.24 4.92
N ALA A 103 0.07 7.49 4.92
CA ALA A 103 -0.64 8.63 4.33
C ALA A 103 -0.90 8.44 2.83
N ALA A 104 0.09 7.96 2.07
CA ALA A 104 -0.04 7.71 0.64
C ALA A 104 -1.09 6.63 0.33
N VAL A 105 -1.13 5.54 1.10
CA VAL A 105 -2.15 4.49 0.95
C VAL A 105 -3.54 5.01 1.31
N VAL A 106 -3.68 5.86 2.33
CA VAL A 106 -4.95 6.55 2.67
C VAL A 106 -5.43 7.44 1.52
N VAL A 107 -4.53 8.22 0.94
CA VAL A 107 -4.86 9.08 -0.20
C VAL A 107 -5.27 8.24 -1.40
N LEU A 108 -4.58 7.13 -1.67
CA LEU A 108 -4.96 6.19 -2.72
C LEU A 108 -6.34 5.59 -2.47
N PHE A 109 -6.60 5.09 -1.25
CA PHE A 109 -7.91 4.59 -0.84
C PHE A 109 -9.01 5.63 -1.10
N THR A 110 -8.80 6.86 -0.62
CA THR A 110 -9.75 7.96 -0.78
C THR A 110 -9.98 8.27 -2.27
N ALA A 111 -8.92 8.37 -3.07
CA ALA A 111 -9.03 8.64 -4.50
C ALA A 111 -9.83 7.54 -5.23
N VAL A 112 -9.61 6.28 -4.88
CA VAL A 112 -10.26 5.12 -5.51
C VAL A 112 -11.73 5.00 -5.12
N TRP A 113 -12.08 5.39 -3.89
CA TRP A 113 -13.47 5.37 -3.44
C TRP A 113 -14.27 6.59 -3.91
N LEU A 114 -13.64 7.76 -4.05
CA LEU A 114 -14.29 9.00 -4.49
C LEU A 114 -14.32 9.20 -6.00
N ARG A 115 -13.36 8.66 -6.77
CA ARG A 115 -13.32 8.81 -8.24
C ARG A 115 -13.64 7.49 -8.96
N PRO A 116 -14.76 7.41 -9.70
CA PRO A 116 -15.02 6.27 -10.58
C PRO A 116 -13.91 6.10 -11.63
N LEU A 117 -13.40 4.88 -11.80
CA LEU A 117 -12.52 4.53 -12.93
C LEU A 117 -13.37 4.41 -14.20
N GLU A 118 -13.70 5.55 -14.81
CA GLU A 118 -14.41 5.59 -16.09
C GLU A 118 -13.44 5.35 -17.25
N ARG A 119 -13.89 4.56 -18.23
CA ARG A 119 -13.19 4.39 -19.51
C ARG A 119 -13.06 5.78 -20.12
N ARG A 120 -11.84 6.18 -20.53
CA ARG A 120 -11.70 7.30 -21.47
C ARG A 120 -12.36 6.81 -22.75
N GLU A 121 -13.59 7.26 -23.03
CA GLU A 121 -14.09 7.19 -24.39
C GLU A 121 -13.08 7.93 -25.25
N ALA A 122 -12.66 7.30 -26.34
CA ALA A 122 -11.80 7.94 -27.31
C ALA A 122 -12.60 9.12 -27.88
N VAL A 123 -12.33 10.30 -27.34
CA VAL A 123 -12.70 11.54 -27.99
C VAL A 123 -11.79 11.61 -29.22
N ASP A 124 -12.45 11.55 -30.38
CA ASP A 124 -12.01 11.86 -31.74
C ASP A 124 -11.62 10.66 -32.64
N ALA A 125 -12.62 10.29 -33.45
CA ALA A 125 -12.51 9.62 -34.74
C ALA A 125 -12.16 10.63 -35.85
#